data_AF-A0A1Z5IZ81-F1
#
_entry.id   AF-A0A1Z5IZ81-F1
#
_cell.length_a   1.000
_cell.length_b   1.000
_cell.length_c   1.000
_cell.angle_alpha   90.00
_cell.angle_beta   90.00
_cell.angle_gamma   90.00
#
_symmetry.space_group_name_H-M   'P 1'
#
loop_
_entity.id
_entity.type
_entity.pdbx_description
1 polymer ?
#
loop_
_entity_poly.entity_id
_entity_poly.type
_entity_poly.pdbx_seq_one_letter_code
_entity_poly.pdbx_strand_id
1 'polypeptide(L)'
;MAGKNNHLSPSDKFNKANQNFKSVYYAGKNRENNGKPNKYHWLPEWTLSKSNYLLNERHASRNRKVYKRGSIVNVNFGVNVGEELSGNHFGIVLNRHDNKRNDKLTVIPLTSHEHTNTVKLDKTILNLSNSFFDQSITHRMLVILATYKIFYTPLKALEPETLSPEAFIDKSLKNLNHVLPEYTKMLKELVNQKLPDENSAIKFIQSDSPKDMQAKDFAEYLFSKDFFRKQGQLVNDLGFAYRKYEQYGKDTWAKISDIQTVSKSRLIRINSADPIGEIHVSPSVLDTIDKEIIRLFTHSE
;
A
#
# COMPACT_ATOMS: atom_id res chain seq x y z
N MET A 1 -60.88 1.86 -5.10
CA MET A 1 -60.16 0.75 -4.43
C MET A 1 -58.71 1.18 -4.27
N ALA A 2 -58.32 1.55 -3.06
CA ALA A 2 -56.95 1.95 -2.75
C ALA A 2 -56.02 0.74 -2.91
N GLY A 3 -55.00 0.86 -3.77
CA GLY A 3 -54.00 -0.18 -3.96
C GLY A 3 -53.29 -0.49 -2.64
N LYS A 4 -53.44 -1.72 -2.15
CA LYS A 4 -52.63 -2.20 -1.03
C LYS A 4 -51.16 -2.14 -1.45
N ASN A 5 -50.40 -1.22 -0.87
CA ASN A 5 -48.95 -1.26 -0.90
C ASN A 5 -48.50 -2.57 -0.25
N ASN A 6 -48.23 -3.59 -1.07
CA ASN A 6 -47.66 -4.85 -0.61
C ASN A 6 -46.22 -4.58 -0.15
N HIS A 7 -46.06 -4.31 1.15
CA HIS A 7 -44.75 -4.17 1.75
C HIS A 7 -44.04 -5.53 1.76
N LEU A 8 -42.95 -5.65 1.02
CA LEU A 8 -42.09 -6.84 1.04
C LEU A 8 -41.52 -7.08 2.45
N SER A 9 -41.46 -8.34 2.88
CA SER A 9 -40.74 -8.72 4.09
C SER A 9 -39.24 -8.46 3.96
N PRO A 10 -38.46 -8.37 5.05
CA PRO A 10 -37.00 -8.25 4.97
C PRO A 10 -36.36 -9.35 4.13
N SER A 11 -36.80 -10.60 4.27
CA SER A 11 -36.30 -11.73 3.47
C SER A 11 -36.59 -11.54 1.98
N ASP A 12 -37.82 -11.14 1.65
CA ASP A 12 -38.21 -10.89 0.26
C ASP A 12 -37.42 -9.75 -0.38
N LYS A 13 -37.09 -8.70 0.40
CA LYS A 13 -36.22 -7.61 -0.07
C LYS A 13 -34.82 -8.12 -0.39
N PHE A 14 -34.21 -8.95 0.47
CA PHE A 14 -32.90 -9.54 0.20
C PHE A 14 -32.92 -10.47 -1.02
N ASN A 15 -33.94 -11.33 -1.12
CA ASN A 15 -34.11 -12.22 -2.25
C ASN A 15 -34.27 -11.43 -3.56
N LYS A 16 -35.12 -10.38 -3.56
CA LYS A 16 -35.33 -9.52 -4.72
C LYS A 16 -34.07 -8.76 -5.11
N ALA A 17 -33.32 -8.23 -4.15
CA ALA A 17 -32.04 -7.56 -4.40
C ALA A 17 -31.02 -8.51 -5.05
N ASN A 18 -30.87 -9.73 -4.50
CA ASN A 18 -29.97 -10.75 -5.05
C ASN A 18 -30.36 -11.14 -6.48
N GLN A 19 -31.66 -11.30 -6.77
CA GLN A 19 -32.16 -11.54 -8.12
C GLN A 19 -31.78 -10.38 -9.06
N ASN A 20 -32.00 -9.13 -8.66
CA ASN A 20 -31.66 -7.96 -9.47
C ASN A 20 -30.15 -7.88 -9.74
N PHE A 21 -29.30 -8.11 -8.74
CA PHE A 21 -27.84 -8.11 -8.93
C PHE A 21 -27.37 -9.20 -9.89
N LYS A 22 -27.95 -10.41 -9.81
CA LYS A 22 -27.67 -11.49 -10.76
C LYS A 22 -28.05 -11.07 -12.19
N SER A 23 -29.24 -10.51 -12.39
CA SER A 23 -29.68 -10.03 -13.70
C SER A 23 -28.73 -8.98 -14.29
N VAL A 24 -28.30 -8.01 -13.48
CA VAL A 24 -27.35 -6.97 -13.91
C VAL A 24 -25.99 -7.57 -14.26
N TYR A 25 -25.47 -8.48 -13.43
CA TYR A 25 -24.19 -9.15 -13.68
C TYR A 25 -24.19 -9.93 -15.01
N TYR A 26 -25.20 -10.77 -15.25
CA TYR A 26 -25.27 -11.55 -16.49
C TYR A 26 -25.52 -10.67 -17.73
N ALA A 27 -26.31 -9.61 -17.61
CA ALA A 27 -26.44 -8.62 -18.68
C ALA A 27 -25.09 -7.94 -19.00
N GLY A 28 -24.30 -7.61 -17.97
CA GLY A 28 -22.93 -7.11 -18.12
C GLY A 28 -22.00 -8.11 -18.82
N LYS A 29 -22.03 -9.38 -18.42
CA LYS A 29 -21.23 -10.45 -19.04
C LYS A 29 -21.54 -10.62 -20.53
N ASN A 30 -22.82 -10.52 -20.91
CA ASN A 30 -23.20 -10.56 -22.32
C ASN A 30 -22.63 -9.37 -23.11
N ARG A 31 -22.51 -8.18 -22.50
CA ARG A 31 -21.86 -7.03 -23.15
C ARG A 31 -20.36 -7.28 -23.35
N GLU A 32 -19.70 -7.82 -22.33
CA GLU A 32 -18.28 -8.16 -22.34
C GLU A 32 -17.94 -9.18 -23.43
N ASN A 33 -18.75 -10.24 -23.57
CA ASN A 33 -18.63 -11.22 -24.65
C ASN A 33 -18.75 -10.61 -26.05
N ASN A 34 -19.40 -9.44 -26.16
CA ASN A 34 -19.53 -8.67 -27.40
C ASN A 34 -18.47 -7.55 -27.53
N GLY A 35 -17.38 -7.61 -26.75
CA GLY A 35 -16.30 -6.62 -26.78
C GLY A 35 -16.66 -5.24 -26.20
N LYS A 36 -17.78 -5.12 -25.47
CA LYS A 36 -18.21 -3.85 -24.87
C LYS A 36 -17.76 -3.73 -23.41
N PRO A 37 -17.48 -2.52 -22.89
CA PRO A 37 -17.16 -2.31 -21.49
C PRO A 37 -18.24 -2.85 -20.54
N ASN A 38 -17.79 -3.48 -19.45
CA ASN A 38 -18.64 -4.10 -18.44
C ASN A 38 -18.25 -3.62 -17.03
N LYS A 39 -18.88 -2.53 -16.56
CA LYS A 39 -18.66 -2.05 -15.18
C LYS A 39 -19.16 -3.01 -14.09
N TYR A 40 -20.02 -3.96 -14.45
CA TYR A 40 -20.63 -4.91 -13.52
C TYR A 40 -19.83 -6.19 -13.34
N HIS A 41 -18.68 -6.33 -14.02
CA HIS A 41 -17.78 -7.48 -13.88
C HIS A 41 -17.46 -7.78 -12.41
N TRP A 42 -17.18 -6.74 -11.62
CA TRP A 42 -16.83 -6.86 -10.20
C TRP A 42 -18.02 -6.83 -9.23
N LEU A 43 -19.27 -6.83 -9.73
CA LEU A 43 -20.46 -6.73 -8.89
C LEU A 43 -20.61 -7.88 -7.87
N PRO A 44 -20.31 -9.16 -8.21
CA PRO A 44 -20.35 -10.25 -7.23
C PRO A 44 -19.36 -10.03 -6.08
N GLU A 45 -18.09 -9.73 -6.42
CA GLU A 45 -17.03 -9.48 -5.44
C GLU A 45 -17.32 -8.27 -4.57
N TRP A 46 -17.85 -7.19 -5.17
CA TRP A 46 -18.26 -6.01 -4.43
C TRP A 46 -19.40 -6.32 -3.45
N THR A 47 -20.40 -7.08 -3.87
CA THR A 47 -21.54 -7.45 -3.01
C THR A 47 -21.10 -8.26 -1.80
N LEU A 48 -20.23 -9.26 -2.02
CA LEU A 48 -19.64 -10.07 -0.95
C LEU A 48 -18.72 -9.24 -0.04
N SER A 49 -17.87 -8.40 -0.61
CA SER A 49 -16.98 -7.53 0.16
C SER A 49 -17.78 -6.59 1.06
N LYS A 50 -18.82 -5.95 0.51
CA LYS A 50 -19.71 -5.07 1.28
C LYS A 50 -20.41 -5.80 2.41
N SER A 51 -20.91 -7.02 2.19
CA SER A 51 -21.52 -7.81 3.27
C SER A 51 -20.50 -8.15 4.36
N ASN A 52 -19.28 -8.51 3.97
CA ASN A 52 -18.20 -8.81 4.91
C ASN A 52 -17.78 -7.57 5.72
N TYR A 53 -17.70 -6.40 5.09
CA TYR A 53 -17.42 -5.15 5.80
C TYR A 53 -18.48 -4.88 6.89
N LEU A 54 -19.77 -5.00 6.55
CA LEU A 54 -20.86 -4.77 7.50
C LEU A 54 -20.92 -5.83 8.60
N LEU A 55 -20.61 -7.09 8.28
CA LEU A 55 -20.53 -8.17 9.27
C LEU A 55 -19.40 -7.93 10.28
N ASN A 56 -18.23 -7.55 9.79
CA ASN A 56 -17.02 -7.37 10.59
C ASN A 56 -16.97 -6.04 11.35
N GLU A 57 -17.78 -5.05 10.96
CA GLU A 57 -17.85 -3.73 11.61
C GLU A 57 -18.13 -3.83 13.12
N ARG A 58 -18.93 -4.83 13.53
CA ARG A 58 -19.28 -5.08 14.94
C ARG A 58 -18.09 -5.45 15.83
N HIS A 59 -17.02 -5.99 15.24
CA HIS A 59 -15.83 -6.47 15.94
C HIS A 59 -14.58 -5.66 15.59
N ALA A 60 -14.73 -4.56 14.85
CA ALA A 60 -13.59 -3.80 14.36
C ALA A 60 -12.86 -3.09 15.50
N SER A 61 -11.53 -3.22 15.50
CA SER A 61 -10.66 -2.45 16.40
C SER A 61 -10.85 -0.95 16.19
N ARG A 62 -10.87 -0.21 17.31
CA ARG A 62 -10.93 1.25 17.34
C ARG A 62 -9.56 1.92 17.13
N ASN A 63 -8.50 1.14 16.90
CA ASN A 63 -7.15 1.65 16.66
C ASN A 63 -6.81 1.52 15.16
N ARG A 64 -7.16 2.54 14.38
CA ARG A 64 -6.93 2.62 12.93
C ARG A 64 -5.60 3.33 12.64
N LYS A 65 -4.98 2.99 11.49
CA LYS A 65 -3.84 3.77 10.97
C LYS A 65 -4.28 5.22 10.76
N VAL A 66 -3.39 6.15 11.11
CA VAL A 66 -3.53 7.58 10.87
C VAL A 66 -2.89 7.91 9.53
N TYR A 67 -3.62 8.63 8.68
CA TYR A 67 -3.15 9.09 7.38
C TYR A 67 -2.98 10.61 7.41
N LYS A 68 -1.88 11.10 6.82
CA LYS A 68 -1.65 12.53 6.70
C LYS A 68 -2.37 13.07 5.46
N ARG A 69 -2.68 14.36 5.46
CA ARG A 69 -3.14 15.02 4.24
C ARG A 69 -2.09 14.86 3.14
N GLY A 70 -2.52 14.56 1.93
CA GLY A 70 -1.66 14.29 0.78
C GLY A 70 -1.16 12.85 0.67
N SER A 71 -1.40 11.98 1.66
CA SER A 71 -1.04 10.56 1.54
C SER A 71 -1.79 9.92 0.36
N ILE A 72 -1.09 9.08 -0.40
CA ILE A 72 -1.73 8.22 -1.41
C ILE A 72 -2.27 6.95 -0.74
N VAL A 73 -3.51 6.60 -1.05
CA VAL A 73 -4.15 5.35 -0.64
C VAL A 73 -4.74 4.63 -1.86
N ASN A 74 -4.84 3.31 -1.82
CA ASN A 74 -5.60 2.55 -2.82
C ASN A 74 -6.97 2.19 -2.24
N VAL A 75 -8.04 2.50 -2.95
CA VAL A 75 -9.42 2.47 -2.43
C VAL A 75 -10.30 1.63 -3.34
N ASN A 76 -11.08 0.72 -2.73
CA ASN A 76 -12.19 0.07 -3.39
C ASN A 76 -13.41 1.01 -3.38
N PHE A 77 -13.69 1.66 -4.52
CA PHE A 77 -14.89 2.49 -4.66
C PHE A 77 -16.15 1.66 -4.89
N GLY A 78 -16.01 0.37 -5.20
CA GLY A 78 -17.11 -0.58 -5.38
C GLY A 78 -17.74 -0.51 -6.77
N VAL A 79 -18.94 -1.06 -6.93
CA VAL A 79 -19.76 -0.88 -8.13
C VAL A 79 -20.88 0.08 -7.79
N ASN A 80 -20.81 1.29 -8.35
CA ASN A 80 -21.68 2.41 -8.01
C ASN A 80 -22.70 2.74 -9.11
N VAL A 81 -23.67 3.60 -8.76
CA VAL A 81 -24.83 3.90 -9.60
C VAL A 81 -24.46 4.98 -10.62
N GLY A 82 -25.00 4.87 -11.85
CA GLY A 82 -24.74 5.87 -12.89
C GLY A 82 -23.26 6.03 -13.22
N GLU A 83 -22.81 7.29 -13.26
CA GLU A 83 -21.43 7.70 -13.57
C GLU A 83 -20.57 7.90 -12.31
N GLU A 84 -21.05 7.48 -11.12
CA GLU A 84 -20.24 7.46 -9.90
C GLU A 84 -19.00 6.58 -10.11
N LEU A 85 -17.85 7.09 -9.65
CA LEU A 85 -16.58 6.38 -9.75
C LEU A 85 -16.72 4.98 -9.14
N SER A 86 -16.34 3.96 -9.91
CA SER A 86 -16.41 2.56 -9.54
C SER A 86 -15.04 1.89 -9.73
N GLY A 87 -14.81 0.77 -9.05
CA GLY A 87 -13.57 0.01 -9.14
C GLY A 87 -12.49 0.45 -8.14
N ASN A 88 -11.29 -0.10 -8.30
CA ASN A 88 -10.16 0.19 -7.44
C ASN A 88 -9.34 1.33 -8.03
N HIS A 89 -9.14 2.39 -7.27
CA HIS A 89 -8.36 3.54 -7.69
C HIS A 89 -7.48 4.03 -6.55
N PHE A 90 -6.31 4.56 -6.91
CA PHE A 90 -5.57 5.39 -5.97
C PHE A 90 -6.37 6.65 -5.62
N GLY A 91 -6.09 7.24 -4.47
CA GLY A 91 -6.68 8.49 -4.05
C GLY A 91 -5.76 9.26 -3.09
N ILE A 92 -5.93 10.57 -3.07
CA ILE A 92 -5.21 11.50 -2.19
C ILE A 92 -6.07 11.76 -0.96
N VAL A 93 -5.52 11.57 0.24
CA VAL A 93 -6.20 11.89 1.50
C VAL A 93 -6.30 13.41 1.68
N LEU A 94 -7.51 13.92 1.94
CA LEU A 94 -7.78 15.35 2.17
C LEU A 94 -7.85 15.75 3.64
N ASN A 95 -8.10 14.80 4.54
CA ASN A 95 -8.23 15.09 5.97
C ASN A 95 -6.99 15.82 6.50
N ARG A 96 -7.15 17.06 6.97
CA ARG A 96 -6.09 17.81 7.64
C ARG A 96 -5.69 17.17 8.97
N HIS A 97 -6.68 16.65 9.69
CA HIS A 97 -6.51 16.00 10.99
C HIS A 97 -7.19 14.63 10.95
N ASP A 98 -6.37 13.58 10.99
CA ASP A 98 -6.82 12.21 11.16
C ASP A 98 -6.36 11.68 12.53
N ASN A 99 -7.06 10.69 13.07
CA ASN A 99 -6.71 10.09 14.36
C ASN A 99 -7.06 8.59 14.40
N LYS A 100 -6.56 7.90 15.43
CA LYS A 100 -6.72 6.45 15.58
C LYS A 100 -8.17 5.99 15.66
N ARG A 101 -9.10 6.85 16.13
CA ARG A 101 -10.53 6.52 16.26
C ARG A 101 -11.35 6.89 15.02
N ASN A 102 -10.78 7.64 14.08
CA ASN A 102 -11.47 8.01 12.85
C ASN A 102 -11.43 6.84 11.87
N ASP A 103 -12.61 6.35 11.46
CA ASP A 103 -12.75 5.22 10.55
C ASP A 103 -13.06 5.61 9.10
N LYS A 104 -13.03 6.90 8.77
CA LYS A 104 -13.28 7.36 7.41
C LYS A 104 -12.22 8.33 6.93
N LEU A 105 -12.01 8.36 5.63
CA LEU A 105 -11.16 9.33 4.95
C LEU A 105 -11.97 10.01 3.85
N THR A 106 -11.80 11.32 3.72
CA THR A 106 -12.21 12.05 2.53
C THR A 106 -11.03 12.01 1.56
N VAL A 107 -11.28 11.52 0.35
CA VAL A 107 -10.24 11.28 -0.65
C VAL A 107 -10.61 11.92 -1.99
N ILE A 108 -9.60 12.35 -2.74
CA ILE A 108 -9.72 12.66 -4.18
C ILE A 108 -9.25 11.43 -4.95
N PRO A 109 -10.08 10.79 -5.77
CA PRO A 109 -9.64 9.69 -6.61
C PRO A 109 -8.65 10.14 -7.69
N LEU A 110 -7.76 9.23 -8.07
CA LEU A 110 -6.80 9.42 -9.15
C LEU A 110 -7.22 8.69 -10.42
N THR A 111 -6.91 9.31 -11.55
CA THR A 111 -7.11 8.78 -12.90
C THR A 111 -5.82 8.85 -13.70
N SER A 112 -5.70 7.98 -14.71
CA SER A 112 -4.60 8.00 -15.71
C SER A 112 -4.94 8.81 -16.95
N HIS A 113 -6.08 9.52 -16.95
CA HIS A 113 -6.54 10.33 -18.07
C HIS A 113 -6.83 11.74 -17.60
N GLU A 114 -6.43 12.72 -18.42
CA GLU A 114 -6.79 14.11 -18.22
C GLU A 114 -8.25 14.34 -18.57
N HIS A 115 -8.95 15.05 -17.70
CA HIS A 115 -10.33 15.49 -17.90
C HIS A 115 -10.51 16.91 -17.36
N THR A 116 -11.66 17.52 -17.65
CA THR A 116 -12.07 18.79 -17.04
C THR A 116 -12.06 18.65 -15.51
N ASN A 117 -11.59 19.69 -14.81
CA ASN A 117 -11.51 19.74 -13.36
C ASN A 117 -10.60 18.65 -12.74
N THR A 118 -9.54 18.28 -13.47
CA THR A 118 -8.49 17.41 -12.94
C THR A 118 -7.21 18.20 -12.69
N VAL A 119 -6.46 17.81 -11.65
CA VAL A 119 -5.15 18.41 -11.33
C VAL A 119 -4.06 17.38 -11.58
N LYS A 120 -3.12 17.69 -12.48
CA LYS A 120 -1.98 16.81 -12.77
C LYS A 120 -1.05 16.71 -11.56
N LEU A 121 -0.60 15.50 -11.22
CA LEU A 121 0.44 15.31 -10.22
C LEU A 121 1.82 15.59 -10.83
N ASP A 122 2.75 16.09 -10.02
CA ASP A 122 4.14 16.35 -10.41
C ASP A 122 4.98 15.06 -10.58
N LYS A 123 4.52 13.95 -10.00
CA LYS A 123 5.15 12.63 -10.06
C LYS A 123 4.10 11.55 -10.27
N THR A 124 4.48 10.52 -11.03
CA THR A 124 3.67 9.30 -11.16
C THR A 124 3.63 8.53 -9.83
N ILE A 125 2.69 7.59 -9.69
CA ILE A 125 2.59 6.76 -8.48
C ILE A 125 3.85 5.90 -8.30
N LEU A 126 4.42 5.40 -9.39
CA LEU A 126 5.71 4.70 -9.34
C LEU A 126 6.81 5.63 -8.81
N ASN A 127 6.95 6.84 -9.35
CA ASN A 127 7.99 7.77 -8.90
C ASN A 127 7.83 8.18 -7.43
N LEU A 128 6.60 8.36 -6.95
CA LEU A 128 6.33 8.61 -5.53
C LEU A 128 6.75 7.40 -4.66
N SER A 129 6.57 6.19 -5.16
CA SER A 129 6.91 4.95 -4.45
C SER A 129 8.40 4.59 -4.42
N ASN A 130 9.19 5.04 -5.39
CA ASN A 130 10.60 4.67 -5.50
C ASN A 130 11.38 4.96 -4.22
N SER A 131 11.23 6.15 -3.64
CA SER A 131 11.94 6.52 -2.41
C SER A 131 11.60 5.60 -1.22
N PHE A 132 10.35 5.14 -1.11
CA PHE A 132 9.93 4.18 -0.09
C PHE A 132 10.56 2.81 -0.34
N PHE A 133 10.55 2.34 -1.59
CA PHE A 133 11.13 1.06 -1.95
C PHE A 133 12.64 1.05 -1.77
N ASP A 134 13.35 2.09 -2.21
CA ASP A 134 14.80 2.23 -2.05
C ASP A 134 15.19 2.17 -0.57
N GLN A 135 14.51 2.95 0.29
CA GLN A 135 14.71 2.92 1.74
C GLN A 135 14.44 1.54 2.33
N SER A 136 13.36 0.89 1.90
CA SER A 136 12.97 -0.44 2.37
C SER A 136 13.98 -1.52 1.94
N ILE A 137 14.46 -1.48 0.70
CA ILE A 137 15.47 -2.41 0.17
C ILE A 137 16.78 -2.20 0.92
N THR A 138 17.24 -0.96 1.05
CA THR A 138 18.44 -0.60 1.79
C THR A 138 18.38 -1.10 3.23
N HIS A 139 17.26 -0.92 3.93
CA HIS A 139 17.08 -1.41 5.28
C HIS A 139 17.20 -2.94 5.35
N ARG A 140 16.56 -3.67 4.43
CA ARG A 140 16.65 -5.15 4.40
C ARG A 140 18.06 -5.65 4.07
N MET A 141 18.76 -4.98 3.18
CA MET A 141 20.18 -5.27 2.91
C MET A 141 21.03 -5.07 4.16
N LEU A 142 20.81 -4.00 4.92
CA LEU A 142 21.51 -3.78 6.19
C LEU A 142 21.21 -4.88 7.22
N VAL A 143 19.97 -5.39 7.31
CA VAL A 143 19.63 -6.52 8.21
C VAL A 143 20.40 -7.79 7.81
N ILE A 144 20.49 -8.09 6.50
CA ILE A 144 21.22 -9.26 5.99
C ILE A 144 22.72 -9.13 6.31
N LEU A 145 23.31 -7.96 6.05
CA LEU A 145 24.73 -7.71 6.31
C LEU A 145 25.05 -7.71 7.81
N ALA A 146 24.19 -7.14 8.64
CA ALA A 146 24.31 -7.18 10.10
C ALA A 146 24.27 -8.63 10.59
N THR A 147 23.34 -9.44 10.05
CA THR A 147 23.26 -10.87 10.38
C THR A 147 24.54 -11.57 9.99
N TYR A 148 25.04 -11.40 8.76
CA TYR A 148 26.30 -12.01 8.33
C TYR A 148 27.47 -11.65 9.26
N LYS A 149 27.56 -10.38 9.68
CA LYS A 149 28.62 -9.92 10.58
C LYS A 149 28.58 -10.60 11.94
N ILE A 150 27.39 -10.81 12.51
CA ILE A 150 27.21 -11.51 13.80
C ILE A 150 27.62 -12.99 13.69
N PHE A 151 27.29 -13.62 12.57
CA PHE A 151 27.58 -15.04 12.35
C PHE A 151 28.99 -15.29 11.79
N TYR A 152 29.77 -14.25 11.48
CA TYR A 152 31.07 -14.42 10.84
C TYR A 152 32.03 -15.27 11.67
N THR A 153 32.21 -14.94 12.95
CA THR A 153 33.11 -15.68 13.84
C THR A 153 32.79 -17.17 13.94
N PRO A 154 31.53 -17.59 14.22
CA PRO A 154 31.20 -19.02 14.22
C PRO A 154 31.27 -19.66 12.82
N LEU A 155 30.89 -18.95 11.75
CA LEU A 155 31.00 -19.49 10.38
C LEU A 155 32.46 -19.76 10.00
N LYS A 156 33.37 -18.84 10.31
CA LYS A 156 34.81 -19.00 10.05
C LYS A 156 35.42 -20.18 10.82
N ALA A 157 34.94 -20.46 12.02
CA ALA A 157 35.40 -21.60 12.80
C ALA A 157 34.97 -22.94 12.17
N LEU A 158 33.82 -22.98 11.48
CA LEU A 158 33.32 -24.16 10.78
C LEU A 158 33.91 -24.31 9.38
N GLU A 159 34.01 -23.20 8.65
CA GLU A 159 34.51 -23.13 7.29
C GLU A 159 35.60 -22.04 7.22
N PRO A 160 36.89 -22.40 7.34
CA PRO A 160 37.99 -21.43 7.37
C PRO A 160 38.08 -20.50 6.16
N GLU A 161 37.50 -20.91 5.02
CA GLU A 161 37.41 -20.10 3.79
C GLU A 161 36.25 -19.09 3.78
N THR A 162 35.48 -18.98 4.87
CA THR A 162 34.43 -17.97 5.01
C THR A 162 35.02 -16.56 4.79
N LEU A 163 34.43 -15.83 3.83
CA LEU A 163 34.82 -14.46 3.52
C LEU A 163 34.72 -13.56 4.76
N SER A 164 35.66 -12.63 4.93
CA SER A 164 35.48 -11.58 5.94
C SER A 164 34.19 -10.79 5.67
N PRO A 165 33.58 -10.14 6.68
CA PRO A 165 32.41 -9.30 6.46
C PRO A 165 32.63 -8.29 5.33
N GLU A 166 33.78 -7.65 5.27
CA GLU A 166 34.16 -6.68 4.24
C GLU A 166 34.22 -7.34 2.85
N ALA A 167 34.87 -8.50 2.74
CA ALA A 167 34.98 -9.24 1.49
C ALA A 167 33.62 -9.79 1.00
N PHE A 168 32.75 -10.22 1.93
CA PHE A 168 31.39 -10.62 1.62
C PHE A 168 30.57 -9.44 1.12
N ILE A 169 30.61 -8.30 1.81
CA ILE A 169 29.97 -7.06 1.40
C ILE A 169 30.44 -6.68 -0.01
N ASP A 170 31.75 -6.64 -0.24
CA ASP A 170 32.31 -6.29 -1.55
C ASP A 170 31.87 -7.25 -2.64
N LYS A 171 31.87 -8.56 -2.38
CA LYS A 171 31.40 -9.57 -3.33
C LYS A 171 29.91 -9.41 -3.65
N SER A 172 29.08 -9.23 -2.62
CA SER A 172 27.64 -9.03 -2.76
C SER A 172 27.32 -7.74 -3.53
N LEU A 173 28.07 -6.67 -3.28
CA LEU A 173 27.89 -5.38 -3.91
C LEU A 173 28.53 -5.28 -5.30
N LYS A 174 29.49 -6.14 -5.66
CA LYS A 174 30.16 -6.10 -6.97
C LYS A 174 29.18 -6.27 -8.13
N ASN A 175 28.31 -7.28 -8.04
CA ASN A 175 27.29 -7.52 -9.07
C ASN A 175 26.34 -6.34 -9.21
N LEU A 176 26.01 -5.70 -8.08
CA LEU A 176 25.17 -4.50 -8.05
C LEU A 176 25.90 -3.28 -8.60
N ASN A 177 27.20 -3.12 -8.32
CA ASN A 177 28.02 -1.99 -8.75
C ASN A 177 28.14 -1.89 -10.27
N HIS A 178 28.20 -3.03 -10.95
CA HIS A 178 28.22 -3.07 -12.42
C HIS A 178 26.94 -2.49 -13.04
N VAL A 179 25.82 -2.52 -12.32
CA VAL A 179 24.51 -2.07 -12.80
C VAL A 179 24.11 -0.72 -12.18
N LEU A 180 24.45 -0.47 -10.91
CA LEU A 180 24.02 0.66 -10.08
C LEU A 180 25.16 1.16 -9.17
N PRO A 181 26.21 1.80 -9.73
CA PRO A 181 27.41 2.18 -8.98
C PRO A 181 27.14 3.16 -7.82
N GLU A 182 26.27 4.16 -8.03
CA GLU A 182 25.92 5.14 -7.00
C GLU A 182 25.21 4.51 -5.80
N TYR A 183 24.30 3.55 -6.05
CA TYR A 183 23.62 2.82 -4.99
C TYR A 183 24.59 1.95 -4.19
N THR A 184 25.53 1.28 -4.87
CA THR A 184 26.59 0.52 -4.19
C THR A 184 27.45 1.43 -3.31
N LYS A 185 27.87 2.60 -3.80
CA LYS A 185 28.64 3.56 -3.01
C LYS A 185 27.88 4.00 -1.75
N MET A 186 26.63 4.42 -1.91
CA MET A 186 25.76 4.81 -0.80
C MET A 186 25.60 3.67 0.23
N LEU A 187 25.38 2.43 -0.23
CA LEU A 187 25.28 1.28 0.67
C LEU A 187 26.58 1.03 1.46
N LYS A 188 27.74 1.13 0.81
CA LYS A 188 29.04 0.98 1.52
C LYS A 188 29.21 2.04 2.61
N GLU A 189 28.89 3.29 2.31
CA GLU A 189 28.94 4.38 3.28
C GLU A 189 28.00 4.11 4.47
N LEU A 190 26.77 3.68 4.20
CA LEU A 190 25.79 3.32 5.23
C LEU A 190 26.24 2.13 6.08
N VAL A 191 26.85 1.10 5.49
CA VAL A 191 27.38 -0.05 6.21
C VAL A 191 28.52 0.36 7.14
N ASN A 192 29.47 1.16 6.64
CA ASN A 192 30.56 1.68 7.46
C ASN A 192 30.06 2.55 8.61
N GLN A 193 29.01 3.35 8.38
CA GLN A 193 28.42 4.22 9.38
C GLN A 193 27.59 3.44 10.43
N LYS A 194 26.75 2.50 10.00
CA LYS A 194 25.76 1.84 10.85
C LYS A 194 26.21 0.50 11.42
N LEU A 195 27.14 -0.18 10.75
CA LEU A 195 27.59 -1.54 11.08
C LEU A 195 29.13 -1.60 11.19
N PRO A 196 29.82 -0.69 11.90
CA PRO A 196 31.29 -0.69 11.99
C PRO A 196 31.87 -1.94 12.66
N ASP A 197 31.12 -2.57 13.58
CA ASP A 197 31.53 -3.76 14.34
C ASP A 197 30.34 -4.70 14.63
N GLU A 198 30.61 -5.86 15.24
CA GLU A 198 29.60 -6.85 15.63
C GLU A 198 28.58 -6.29 16.62
N ASN A 199 29.00 -5.47 17.58
CA ASN A 199 28.11 -4.87 18.58
C ASN A 199 27.09 -3.92 17.95
N SER A 200 27.52 -3.15 16.96
CA SER A 200 26.67 -2.25 16.18
C SER A 200 25.68 -3.04 15.32
N ALA A 201 26.11 -4.17 14.76
CA ALA A 201 25.23 -5.09 14.05
C ALA A 201 24.15 -5.70 14.95
N ILE A 202 24.51 -6.14 16.17
CA ILE A 202 23.55 -6.64 17.16
C ILE A 202 22.52 -5.55 17.50
N LYS A 203 22.97 -4.33 17.82
CA LYS A 203 22.07 -3.20 18.12
C LYS A 203 21.14 -2.87 16.95
N PHE A 204 21.64 -2.94 15.72
CA PHE A 204 20.84 -2.70 14.53
C PHE A 204 19.70 -3.73 14.40
N ILE A 205 19.99 -5.02 14.53
CA ILE A 205 18.95 -6.07 14.46
C ILE A 205 17.99 -5.98 15.64
N GLN A 206 18.48 -5.67 16.84
CA GLN A 206 17.62 -5.42 18.01
C GLN A 206 16.60 -4.30 17.72
N SER A 207 17.02 -3.25 17.02
CA SER A 207 16.11 -2.15 16.64
C SER A 207 15.05 -2.52 15.60
N ASP A 208 15.30 -3.54 14.76
CA ASP A 208 14.33 -4.11 13.80
C ASP A 208 13.45 -5.21 14.43
N SER A 209 13.78 -5.64 15.65
CA SER A 209 13.08 -6.71 16.36
C SER A 209 11.80 -6.20 17.04
N PRO A 210 10.87 -7.12 17.41
CA PRO A 210 9.67 -6.74 18.16
C PRO A 210 10.00 -5.93 19.43
N LYS A 211 9.31 -4.81 19.65
CA LYS A 211 9.65 -3.82 20.69
C LYS A 211 9.59 -4.35 22.12
N ASP A 212 8.78 -5.38 22.37
CA ASP A 212 8.55 -5.94 23.70
C ASP A 212 9.42 -7.18 23.98
N MET A 213 10.41 -7.46 23.12
CA MET A 213 11.28 -8.64 23.23
C MET A 213 12.37 -8.43 24.30
N GLN A 214 12.51 -9.37 25.23
CA GLN A 214 13.59 -9.33 26.21
C GLN A 214 14.93 -9.72 25.57
N ALA A 215 16.04 -9.28 26.17
CA ALA A 215 17.39 -9.53 25.65
C ALA A 215 17.74 -11.03 25.54
N LYS A 216 17.26 -11.86 26.47
CA LYS A 216 17.46 -13.32 26.43
C LYS A 216 16.71 -13.95 25.25
N ASP A 217 15.48 -13.49 25.01
CA ASP A 217 14.64 -13.96 23.91
C ASP A 217 15.19 -13.51 22.55
N PHE A 218 15.95 -12.40 22.51
CA PHE A 218 16.56 -11.89 21.27
C PHE A 218 17.62 -12.84 20.69
N ALA A 219 18.46 -13.45 21.53
CA ALA A 219 19.43 -14.42 21.05
C ALA A 219 18.71 -15.63 20.44
N GLU A 220 17.78 -16.25 21.18
CA GLU A 220 16.98 -17.37 20.68
C GLU A 220 16.22 -17.01 19.40
N TYR A 221 15.66 -15.81 19.32
CA TYR A 221 15.01 -15.28 18.13
C TYR A 221 15.95 -15.18 16.93
N LEU A 222 17.13 -14.59 17.09
CA LEU A 222 18.10 -14.39 16.00
C LEU A 222 18.55 -15.73 15.38
N PHE A 223 18.69 -16.77 16.19
CA PHE A 223 19.05 -18.12 15.72
C PHE A 223 17.83 -18.98 15.32
N SER A 224 16.61 -18.45 15.41
CA SER A 224 15.40 -19.20 15.11
C SER A 224 15.13 -19.30 13.60
N LYS A 225 14.50 -20.40 13.18
CA LYS A 225 13.93 -20.52 11.82
C LYS A 225 12.93 -19.40 11.52
N ASP A 226 12.26 -18.89 12.55
CA ASP A 226 11.25 -17.83 12.41
C ASP A 226 11.85 -16.49 12.03
N PHE A 227 13.03 -16.12 12.55
CA PHE A 227 13.74 -14.93 12.12
C PHE A 227 14.05 -14.98 10.62
N PHE A 228 14.73 -16.03 10.16
CA PHE A 228 15.08 -16.17 8.74
C PHE A 228 13.84 -16.27 7.83
N ARG A 229 12.81 -17.01 8.26
CA ARG A 229 11.52 -17.08 7.55
C ARG A 229 10.89 -15.71 7.40
N LYS A 230 10.83 -14.92 8.48
CA LYS A 230 10.26 -13.57 8.47
C LYS A 230 11.06 -12.64 7.56
N GLN A 231 12.40 -12.65 7.64
CA GLN A 231 13.24 -11.82 6.77
C GLN A 231 13.06 -12.20 5.29
N GLY A 232 13.02 -13.50 4.98
CA GLY A 232 12.72 -13.97 3.63
C GLY A 232 11.33 -13.53 3.13
N GLN A 233 10.31 -13.61 3.98
CA GLN A 233 8.96 -13.12 3.64
C GLN A 233 8.96 -11.61 3.38
N LEU A 234 9.65 -10.81 4.20
CA LEU A 234 9.72 -9.35 4.02
C LEU A 234 10.38 -8.97 2.70
N VAL A 235 11.45 -9.66 2.30
CA VAL A 235 12.11 -9.45 0.99
C VAL A 235 11.17 -9.83 -0.15
N ASN A 236 10.46 -10.95 -0.03
CA ASN A 236 9.49 -11.39 -1.04
C ASN A 236 8.31 -10.42 -1.18
N ASP A 237 7.74 -9.99 -0.06
CA ASP A 237 6.66 -9.00 -0.01
C ASP A 237 7.09 -7.70 -0.69
N LEU A 238 8.30 -7.22 -0.38
CA LEU A 238 8.86 -6.00 -0.96
C LEU A 238 9.05 -6.12 -2.47
N GLY A 239 9.66 -7.21 -2.95
CA GLY A 239 9.83 -7.44 -4.38
C GLY A 239 8.49 -7.61 -5.12
N PHE A 240 7.50 -8.24 -4.49
CA PHE A 240 6.15 -8.36 -5.06
C PHE A 240 5.45 -7.00 -5.14
N ALA A 241 5.52 -6.20 -4.08
CA ALA A 241 4.95 -4.85 -4.07
C ALA A 241 5.60 -3.97 -5.14
N TYR A 242 6.94 -3.94 -5.22
CA TYR A 242 7.66 -3.17 -6.25
C TYR A 242 7.20 -3.54 -7.66
N ARG A 243 7.18 -4.83 -8.01
CA ARG A 243 6.71 -5.30 -9.33
C ARG A 243 5.27 -4.90 -9.64
N LYS A 244 4.40 -4.86 -8.64
CA LYS A 244 3.02 -4.39 -8.80
C LYS A 244 2.95 -2.89 -9.08
N TYR A 245 3.91 -2.10 -8.61
CA TYR A 245 3.95 -0.65 -8.82
C TYR A 245 4.60 -0.24 -10.15
N GLU A 246 5.39 -1.11 -10.79
CA GLU A 246 6.02 -0.84 -12.10
C GLU A 246 4.98 -0.43 -13.18
N GLN A 247 3.76 -0.95 -13.10
CA GLN A 247 2.68 -0.61 -14.03
C GLN A 247 2.14 0.82 -13.86
N TYR A 248 2.46 1.52 -12.77
CA TYR A 248 1.95 2.87 -12.46
C TYR A 248 2.95 3.99 -12.79
N GLY A 249 3.78 3.79 -13.81
CA GLY A 249 4.73 4.77 -14.35
C GLY A 249 4.12 5.77 -15.35
N LYS A 250 2.79 5.80 -15.48
CA LYS A 250 2.09 6.79 -16.33
C LYS A 250 1.72 8.03 -15.51
N ASP A 251 1.60 9.16 -16.21
CA ASP A 251 1.02 10.38 -15.65
C ASP A 251 -0.32 10.10 -14.97
N THR A 252 -0.61 10.85 -13.92
CA THR A 252 -1.83 10.70 -13.15
C THR A 252 -2.38 12.05 -12.71
N TRP A 253 -3.70 12.12 -12.60
CA TRP A 253 -4.43 13.34 -12.28
C TRP A 253 -5.41 13.08 -11.14
N ALA A 254 -5.55 14.06 -10.25
CA ALA A 254 -6.55 14.07 -9.20
C ALA A 254 -7.89 14.58 -9.75
N LYS A 255 -8.94 13.76 -9.64
CA LYS A 255 -10.27 14.07 -10.18
C LYS A 255 -11.12 14.81 -9.14
N ILE A 256 -11.01 16.15 -9.14
CA ILE A 256 -11.56 17.01 -8.07
C ILE A 256 -13.08 16.89 -7.95
N SER A 257 -13.79 16.70 -9.07
CA SER A 257 -15.25 16.50 -9.08
C SER A 257 -15.73 15.27 -8.31
N ASP A 258 -14.85 14.28 -8.08
CA ASP A 258 -15.22 12.97 -7.54
C ASP A 258 -14.75 12.79 -6.08
N ILE A 259 -14.53 13.91 -5.36
CA ILE A 259 -14.24 13.89 -3.93
C ILE A 259 -15.32 13.12 -3.21
N GLN A 260 -14.89 12.13 -2.42
CA GLN A 260 -15.82 11.31 -1.66
C GLN A 260 -15.22 10.83 -0.35
N THR A 261 -16.11 10.45 0.56
CA THR A 261 -15.72 9.88 1.84
C THR A 261 -15.84 8.37 1.79
N VAL A 262 -14.79 7.66 2.24
CA VAL A 262 -14.71 6.20 2.26
C VAL A 262 -14.34 5.70 3.65
N SER A 263 -14.85 4.53 4.04
CA SER A 263 -14.37 3.86 5.26
C SER A 263 -12.93 3.37 5.06
N LYS A 264 -12.10 3.42 6.10
CA LYS A 264 -10.74 2.87 6.09
C LYS A 264 -10.72 1.35 5.85
N SER A 265 -11.84 0.66 6.06
CA SER A 265 -12.00 -0.77 5.70
C SER A 265 -11.99 -1.01 4.19
N ARG A 266 -12.26 0.02 3.38
CA ARG A 266 -12.22 -0.04 1.91
C ARG A 266 -10.83 0.19 1.32
N LEU A 267 -9.83 0.47 2.16
CA LEU A 267 -8.45 0.64 1.69
C LEU A 267 -7.86 -0.72 1.35
N ILE A 268 -7.31 -0.84 0.13
CA ILE A 268 -6.71 -2.07 -0.38
C ILE A 268 -5.22 -2.02 -0.10
N ARG A 269 -4.67 -3.08 0.50
CA ARG A 269 -3.24 -3.29 0.61
C ARG A 269 -2.84 -4.57 -0.11
N ILE A 270 -1.72 -4.51 -0.80
CA ILE A 270 -1.13 -5.65 -1.48
C ILE A 270 -0.51 -6.60 -0.45
N ASN A 271 0.31 -6.08 0.45
CA ASN A 271 0.96 -6.81 1.54
C ASN A 271 1.54 -5.83 2.59
N SER A 272 2.46 -6.32 3.43
CA SER A 272 3.11 -5.53 4.47
C SER A 272 4.07 -4.45 3.95
N ALA A 273 4.54 -4.58 2.71
CA ALA A 273 5.48 -3.69 2.04
C ALA A 273 4.80 -2.73 1.04
N ASP A 274 3.47 -2.59 1.10
CA ASP A 274 2.73 -1.66 0.26
C ASP A 274 2.98 -0.20 0.70
N PRO A 275 3.47 0.71 -0.17
CA PRO A 275 3.80 2.09 0.19
C PRO A 275 2.60 2.97 0.53
N ILE A 276 1.35 2.49 0.39
CA ILE A 276 0.19 3.33 0.64
C ILE A 276 0.12 3.88 2.08
N GLY A 277 -0.22 5.16 2.17
CA GLY A 277 -0.20 5.94 3.40
C GLY A 277 1.20 6.41 3.83
N GLU A 278 2.28 5.93 3.20
CA GLU A 278 3.66 6.40 3.44
C GLU A 278 4.11 7.37 2.34
N ILE A 279 3.63 7.20 1.12
CA ILE A 279 3.92 8.10 -0.01
C ILE A 279 2.89 9.24 -0.07
N HIS A 280 3.34 10.42 -0.48
CA HIS A 280 2.56 11.65 -0.44
C HIS A 280 2.81 12.51 -1.68
N VAL A 281 1.77 13.23 -2.13
CA VAL A 281 1.94 14.29 -3.14
C VAL A 281 2.71 15.48 -2.56
N SER A 282 3.31 16.30 -3.42
CA SER A 282 4.04 17.50 -2.99
C SER A 282 3.10 18.60 -2.46
N PRO A 283 3.61 19.53 -1.63
CA PRO A 283 2.83 20.68 -1.17
C PRO A 283 2.26 21.53 -2.30
N SER A 284 3.01 21.74 -3.40
CA SER A 284 2.54 22.52 -4.55
C SER A 284 1.34 21.88 -5.26
N VAL A 285 1.32 20.55 -5.36
CA VAL A 285 0.15 19.81 -5.86
C VAL A 285 -1.05 20.01 -4.93
N LEU A 286 -0.85 19.97 -3.60
CA LEU A 286 -1.91 20.22 -2.63
C LEU A 286 -2.47 21.64 -2.72
N ASP A 287 -1.62 22.65 -2.88
CA ASP A 287 -2.04 24.04 -3.04
C ASP A 287 -2.88 24.23 -4.33
N THR A 288 -2.51 23.52 -5.40
CA THR A 288 -3.27 23.53 -6.66
C THR A 288 -4.62 22.84 -6.49
N ILE A 289 -4.65 21.71 -5.79
CA ILE A 289 -5.88 21.00 -5.42
C ILE A 289 -6.80 21.92 -4.60
N ASP A 290 -6.28 22.64 -3.62
CA ASP A 290 -7.08 23.52 -2.76
C ASP A 290 -7.73 24.65 -3.57
N LYS A 291 -6.98 25.29 -4.48
CA LYS A 291 -7.53 26.29 -5.40
C LYS A 291 -8.62 25.72 -6.29
N GLU A 292 -8.42 24.52 -6.82
CA GLU A 292 -9.38 23.89 -7.73
C GLU A 292 -10.65 23.43 -7.00
N ILE A 293 -10.55 22.99 -5.73
CA ILE A 293 -11.71 22.69 -4.88
C ILE A 293 -12.54 23.96 -4.66
N ILE A 294 -11.88 25.09 -4.32
CA ILE A 294 -12.54 26.38 -4.14
C ILE A 294 -13.26 26.77 -5.43
N ARG A 295 -12.54 26.76 -6.56
CA ARG A 295 -13.09 27.11 -7.87
C ARG A 295 -14.31 26.26 -8.27
N LEU A 296 -14.30 24.96 -7.97
CA LEU A 296 -15.33 24.03 -8.43
C LEU A 296 -16.56 23.97 -7.50
N PHE A 297 -16.35 24.06 -6.18
CA PHE A 297 -17.39 23.77 -5.19
C PHE A 297 -17.81 24.96 -4.34
N THR A 298 -17.19 26.13 -4.54
CA THR A 298 -17.55 27.35 -3.81
C THR A 298 -17.91 28.46 -4.78
N HIS A 299 -18.67 29.43 -4.31
CA HIS A 299 -18.95 30.65 -5.06
C HIS A 299 -17.66 31.47 -5.06
N SER A 300 -16.84 31.25 -6.08
CA SER A 300 -15.68 32.07 -6.36
C SER A 300 -16.14 33.09 -7.41
N GLU A 301 -16.17 34.37 -7.07
CA GLU A 301 -16.29 35.45 -8.07
C GLU A 301 -15.09 35.45 -9.02
#